data_AF-A0A938ETJ0-F1
#
_entry.id   AF-A0A938ETJ0-F1
#
_cell.length_a   1.000
_cell.length_b   1.000
_cell.length_c   1.000
_cell.angle_alpha   90.00
_cell.angle_beta   90.00
_cell.angle_gamma   90.00
#
_symmetry.space_group_name_H-M   'P 1'
#
loop_
_entity.id
_entity.type
_entity.pdbx_description
1 polymer ?
#
loop_
_entity_poly.entity_id
_entity_poly.type
_entity_poly.pdbx_seq_one_letter_code
_entity_poly.pdbx_strand_id
1 'polypeptide(L)'
;MKVSRKNYKFSFTSTTFKINFHNLHLCFFYNKFFVFRLLLIVPLILILIIFFVFLNTGCSILASKEFNISDKSDDVKSTKSEKAEEGQNSEDTIIAEENSEQTSGEAESTDVEEETSIVSDEEITINVYYADSTAEYLKGEAKTLSGSGKYVGAIFEMMKEPIDSSLIKLIPETTKINGVKVEDGTAKVDLSQNFVNDRFISDVTDILLVYSIVNTLTGFKEINSAEFYIDGEKLDILGQLDLEEPLFRRSDLIKD
;
A
#
# COMPACT_ATOMS: atom_id res chain seq x y z
N MET A 1 64.89 24.78 -18.91
CA MET A 1 63.58 24.71 -18.22
C MET A 1 63.60 25.60 -16.98
N LYS A 2 62.47 26.22 -16.60
CA LYS A 2 62.25 26.87 -15.30
C LYS A 2 60.94 26.32 -14.73
N VAL A 3 60.98 25.66 -13.58
CA VAL A 3 59.79 25.06 -12.93
C VAL A 3 59.20 26.09 -11.97
N SER A 4 58.00 26.58 -12.26
CA SER A 4 57.27 27.50 -11.39
C SER A 4 56.38 26.73 -10.41
N ARG A 5 56.70 26.78 -9.12
CA ARG A 5 55.86 26.18 -8.06
C ARG A 5 54.81 27.19 -7.60
N LYS A 6 53.54 26.96 -7.93
CA LYS A 6 52.42 27.69 -7.29
C LYS A 6 52.14 27.07 -5.92
N ASN A 7 52.31 27.87 -4.86
CA ASN A 7 51.88 27.48 -3.51
C ASN A 7 50.40 27.86 -3.34
N TYR A 8 49.55 26.88 -3.08
CA TYR A 8 48.13 27.11 -2.78
C TYR A 8 47.94 27.16 -1.26
N LYS A 9 47.46 28.29 -0.76
CA LYS A 9 47.23 28.53 0.67
C LYS A 9 45.79 28.16 1.01
N PHE A 10 45.58 26.98 1.60
CA PHE A 10 44.25 26.59 2.09
C PHE A 10 44.00 27.24 3.46
N SER A 11 42.97 28.07 3.56
CA SER A 11 42.54 28.71 4.82
C SER A 11 41.28 28.04 5.34
N PHE A 12 41.42 27.21 6.39
CA PHE A 12 40.28 26.53 7.01
C PHE A 12 39.59 27.43 8.02
N THR A 13 38.43 28.00 7.65
CA THR A 13 37.59 28.79 8.57
C THR A 13 36.70 27.86 9.40
N SER A 14 36.89 27.88 10.72
CA SER A 14 36.13 27.03 11.65
C SER A 14 34.69 27.53 11.84
N THR A 15 33.74 26.89 11.15
CA THR A 15 32.30 27.08 11.41
C THR A 15 31.85 26.13 12.52
N THR A 16 31.33 26.67 13.62
CA THR A 16 30.88 25.88 14.78
C THR A 16 29.58 25.13 14.49
N PHE A 17 29.63 23.80 14.46
CA PHE A 17 28.47 22.93 14.28
C PHE A 17 27.57 22.94 15.52
N LYS A 18 26.42 23.64 15.45
CA LYS A 18 25.39 23.63 16.50
C LYS A 18 24.49 22.41 16.34
N ILE A 19 24.68 21.41 17.19
CA ILE A 19 23.80 20.23 17.26
C ILE A 19 22.46 20.65 17.88
N ASN A 20 21.36 20.51 17.13
CA ASN A 20 20.02 20.72 17.66
C ASN A 20 19.61 19.52 18.52
N PHE A 21 19.41 19.75 19.83
CA PHE A 21 19.29 18.69 20.84
C PHE A 21 17.93 17.94 20.83
N HIS A 22 16.99 18.34 19.96
CA HIS A 22 15.59 17.90 20.02
C HIS A 22 15.34 16.47 19.51
N ASN A 23 16.18 15.96 18.59
CA ASN A 23 15.96 14.66 17.95
C ASN A 23 16.49 13.45 18.76
N LEU A 24 17.26 13.67 19.83
CA LEU A 24 17.87 12.59 20.61
C LEU A 24 16.83 11.69 21.31
N HIS A 25 15.64 12.23 21.60
CA HIS A 25 14.56 11.50 22.29
C HIS A 25 13.87 10.45 21.39
N LEU A 26 13.81 10.67 20.08
CA LEU A 26 13.19 9.71 19.14
C LEU A 26 14.03 8.44 19.00
N CYS A 27 15.37 8.57 18.91
CA CYS A 27 16.26 7.40 18.83
C CYS A 27 16.14 6.46 20.05
N PHE A 28 15.95 7.02 21.25
CA PHE A 28 15.71 6.23 22.46
C PHE A 28 14.35 5.51 22.44
N PHE A 29 13.31 6.13 21.88
CA PHE A 29 12.00 5.50 21.74
C PHE A 29 12.00 4.37 20.70
N TYR A 30 12.60 4.61 19.53
CA TYR A 30 12.59 3.66 18.42
C TYR A 30 13.31 2.34 18.79
N ASN A 31 14.50 2.45 19.39
CA ASN A 31 15.26 1.29 19.85
C ASN A 31 14.50 0.50 20.94
N LYS A 32 13.89 1.20 21.91
CA LYS A 32 13.09 0.57 22.97
C LYS A 32 11.86 -0.18 22.42
N PHE A 33 11.20 0.36 21.40
CA PHE A 33 10.05 -0.30 20.76
C PHE A 33 10.47 -1.52 19.92
N PHE A 34 11.60 -1.44 19.20
CA PHE A 34 12.16 -2.56 18.44
C PHE A 34 12.57 -3.72 19.37
N VAL A 35 13.31 -3.44 20.45
CA VAL A 35 13.72 -4.44 21.43
C VAL A 35 12.52 -5.06 22.15
N PHE A 36 11.48 -4.27 22.46
CA PHE A 36 10.25 -4.80 23.08
C PHE A 36 9.45 -5.70 22.13
N ARG A 37 9.33 -5.35 20.84
CA ARG A 37 8.75 -6.23 19.82
C ARG A 37 9.54 -7.54 19.68
N LEU A 38 10.87 -7.46 19.62
CA LEU A 38 11.74 -8.63 19.54
C LEU A 38 11.56 -9.56 20.76
N LEU A 39 11.48 -8.99 21.98
CA LEU A 39 11.30 -9.72 23.23
C LEU A 39 9.98 -10.51 23.28
N LEU A 40 8.90 -10.03 22.64
CA LEU A 40 7.59 -10.70 22.63
C LEU A 40 7.41 -11.65 21.43
N ILE A 41 7.99 -11.35 20.27
CA ILE A 41 7.83 -12.16 19.05
C ILE A 41 8.63 -13.47 19.14
N VAL A 42 9.89 -13.41 19.61
CA VAL A 42 10.76 -14.61 19.70
C VAL A 42 10.17 -15.75 20.57
N PRO A 43 9.68 -15.52 21.81
CA PRO A 43 9.08 -16.60 22.60
C PRO A 43 7.77 -17.11 21.99
N LEU A 44 6.98 -16.27 21.32
CA LEU A 44 5.74 -16.69 20.66
C LEU A 44 6.02 -17.62 19.47
N ILE A 45 7.06 -17.33 18.67
CA ILE A 45 7.56 -18.21 17.61
C ILE A 45 8.07 -19.54 18.20
N LEU A 46 8.84 -19.52 19.29
CA LEU A 46 9.31 -20.74 19.96
C LEU A 46 8.15 -21.61 20.46
N ILE A 47 7.11 -21.00 21.05
CA ILE A 47 5.90 -21.73 21.50
C ILE A 47 5.17 -22.37 20.30
N LEU A 48 5.04 -21.66 19.18
CA LEU A 48 4.45 -22.23 17.96
C LEU A 48 5.26 -23.40 17.39
N ILE A 49 6.59 -23.31 17.37
CA ILE A 49 7.48 -24.40 16.93
C ILE A 49 7.32 -25.63 17.85
N ILE A 50 7.31 -25.42 19.16
CA ILE A 50 7.12 -26.50 20.15
C ILE A 50 5.74 -27.15 19.98
N PHE A 51 4.69 -26.36 19.79
CA PHE A 51 3.33 -26.85 19.54
C PHE A 51 3.26 -27.67 18.23
N PHE A 52 3.93 -27.22 17.17
CA PHE A 52 4.00 -27.95 15.90
C PHE A 52 4.74 -29.29 16.04
N VAL A 53 5.81 -29.34 16.85
CA VAL A 53 6.49 -30.61 17.18
C VAL A 53 5.57 -31.55 17.97
N PHE A 54 4.77 -31.06 18.92
CA PHE A 54 3.79 -31.89 19.64
C PHE A 54 2.67 -32.41 18.72
N LEU A 55 2.19 -31.63 17.75
CA LEU A 55 1.19 -32.09 16.78
C LEU A 55 1.73 -33.17 15.83
N ASN A 56 3.00 -33.10 15.45
CA ASN A 56 3.64 -34.07 14.54
C ASN A 56 4.22 -35.29 15.27
N THR A 57 4.48 -35.21 16.57
CA THR A 57 4.94 -36.34 17.39
C THR A 57 3.74 -37.22 17.80
N GLY A 58 3.25 -38.01 16.86
CA GLY A 58 2.05 -38.85 17.02
C GLY A 58 2.08 -39.72 18.29
N CYS A 59 1.06 -39.57 19.14
CA CYS A 59 0.97 -40.19 20.46
C CYS A 59 0.91 -41.72 20.37
N SER A 60 2.07 -42.36 20.45
CA SER A 60 2.23 -43.82 20.35
C SER A 60 2.13 -44.51 21.72
N ILE A 61 1.09 -44.18 22.50
CA ILE A 61 0.77 -44.91 23.73
C ILE A 61 0.01 -46.20 23.34
N LEU A 62 0.64 -47.33 23.62
CA LEU A 62 0.25 -48.64 23.13
C LEU A 62 -1.08 -49.14 23.72
N ALA A 63 -1.98 -49.57 22.83
CA ALA A 63 -3.14 -50.36 23.21
C ALA A 63 -2.76 -51.85 23.38
N SER A 64 -2.58 -52.31 24.63
CA SER A 64 -2.75 -53.72 24.97
C SER A 64 -2.78 -53.96 26.49
N LYS A 65 -3.95 -54.28 27.05
CA LYS A 65 -4.06 -55.31 28.10
C LYS A 65 -5.50 -55.81 28.26
N GLU A 66 -5.78 -56.97 27.67
CA GLU A 66 -6.85 -57.82 28.18
C GLU A 66 -6.40 -58.45 29.50
N PHE A 67 -7.28 -58.48 30.51
CA PHE A 67 -7.21 -59.47 31.58
C PHE A 67 -8.60 -59.69 32.18
N ASN A 68 -9.24 -60.80 31.81
CA ASN A 68 -10.48 -61.25 32.43
C ASN A 68 -10.19 -61.93 33.77
N ILE A 69 -11.07 -61.73 34.76
CA ILE A 69 -11.55 -62.76 35.69
C ILE A 69 -12.77 -62.26 36.47
N SER A 70 -13.66 -63.20 36.82
CA SER A 70 -14.89 -63.07 37.62
C SER A 70 -14.64 -62.52 39.05
N ASP A 71 -15.62 -62.11 39.87
CA ASP A 71 -17.06 -62.45 39.89
C ASP A 71 -17.92 -61.43 40.71
N LYS A 72 -19.26 -61.56 40.65
CA LYS A 72 -20.32 -61.10 41.60
C LYS A 72 -20.50 -59.63 42.05
N SER A 73 -21.65 -59.08 41.59
CA SER A 73 -22.82 -58.58 42.38
C SER A 73 -22.65 -57.36 43.33
N ASP A 74 -23.64 -56.50 43.61
CA ASP A 74 -25.12 -56.53 43.45
C ASP A 74 -25.73 -55.13 43.03
N ASP A 75 -27.07 -55.05 42.96
CA ASP A 75 -27.96 -53.86 43.07
C ASP A 75 -28.07 -52.76 41.98
N VAL A 76 -28.91 -53.08 40.97
CA VAL A 76 -30.15 -52.37 40.57
C VAL A 76 -30.32 -50.85 40.88
N LYS A 77 -30.39 -50.01 39.82
CA LYS A 77 -31.47 -49.01 39.54
C LYS A 77 -31.32 -48.40 38.13
N SER A 78 -31.88 -48.96 37.07
CA SER A 78 -33.26 -48.76 36.56
C SER A 78 -33.63 -47.33 36.08
N THR A 79 -33.94 -47.22 34.77
CA THR A 79 -34.95 -46.32 34.11
C THR A 79 -34.74 -44.79 34.11
N LYS A 80 -35.08 -43.99 33.07
CA LYS A 80 -35.51 -44.20 31.64
C LYS A 80 -35.63 -42.82 30.93
N SER A 81 -35.50 -42.73 29.58
CA SER A 81 -36.18 -41.79 28.64
C SER A 81 -36.10 -40.25 28.84
N GLU A 82 -36.47 -39.35 27.91
CA GLU A 82 -36.53 -39.26 26.41
C GLU A 82 -36.53 -37.73 26.08
N LYS A 83 -35.75 -37.22 25.12
CA LYS A 83 -36.05 -36.99 23.68
C LYS A 83 -37.00 -35.80 23.34
N ALA A 84 -36.38 -34.77 22.72
CA ALA A 84 -36.82 -33.86 21.63
C ALA A 84 -38.03 -32.89 21.73
N GLU A 85 -37.95 -31.85 20.87
CA GLU A 85 -39.06 -31.12 20.17
C GLU A 85 -40.06 -30.30 21.04
N GLU A 86 -40.68 -29.20 20.61
CA GLU A 86 -40.58 -28.30 19.43
C GLU A 86 -40.99 -26.85 19.87
N GLY A 87 -40.85 -25.81 19.02
CA GLY A 87 -41.19 -24.41 19.35
C GLY A 87 -42.49 -23.89 18.70
N GLN A 88 -42.92 -22.66 19.02
CA GLN A 88 -43.90 -21.90 18.21
C GLN A 88 -43.90 -20.36 18.48
N ASN A 89 -44.81 -19.63 17.82
CA ASN A 89 -44.69 -18.20 17.46
C ASN A 89 -46.04 -17.44 17.45
N SER A 90 -46.06 -16.16 17.87
CA SER A 90 -47.01 -15.07 17.50
C SER A 90 -46.54 -13.74 18.18
N GLU A 91 -46.99 -12.48 17.93
CA GLU A 91 -48.07 -11.74 17.21
C GLU A 91 -47.51 -10.27 17.00
N ASP A 92 -48.03 -9.19 16.38
CA ASP A 92 -49.23 -8.76 15.59
C ASP A 92 -48.84 -7.43 14.83
N THR A 93 -49.30 -7.05 13.61
CA THR A 93 -50.53 -6.27 13.20
C THR A 93 -50.54 -4.73 13.50
N ILE A 94 -50.88 -3.75 12.60
CA ILE A 94 -51.03 -3.71 11.11
C ILE A 94 -51.23 -2.26 10.52
N ILE A 95 -50.69 -1.95 9.31
CA ILE A 95 -51.14 -0.98 8.24
C ILE A 95 -51.09 0.58 8.43
N ALA A 96 -51.31 1.34 7.32
CA ALA A 96 -50.87 2.72 6.98
C ALA A 96 -51.99 3.68 6.46
N GLU A 97 -51.59 4.88 5.96
CA GLU A 97 -52.32 5.85 5.06
C GLU A 97 -53.55 6.61 5.64
N GLU A 98 -53.99 7.84 5.25
CA GLU A 98 -53.74 8.87 4.18
C GLU A 98 -53.93 10.31 4.80
N ASN A 99 -53.17 11.39 4.49
CA ASN A 99 -53.22 12.40 3.38
C ASN A 99 -54.02 13.74 3.65
N SER A 100 -53.70 14.81 2.89
CA SER A 100 -54.37 16.14 2.71
C SER A 100 -54.12 17.27 3.77
N GLU A 101 -53.99 18.59 3.47
CA GLU A 101 -53.71 19.31 2.20
C GLU A 101 -53.27 20.81 2.37
N GLN A 102 -52.96 21.48 1.24
CA GLN A 102 -53.20 22.91 0.91
C GLN A 102 -52.10 24.02 1.02
N THR A 103 -51.31 24.15 -0.06
CA THR A 103 -51.13 25.34 -0.95
C THR A 103 -50.70 26.74 -0.47
N SER A 104 -49.57 27.24 -1.02
CA SER A 104 -49.39 28.53 -1.76
C SER A 104 -47.88 28.93 -1.81
N GLY A 105 -47.28 29.44 -2.90
CA GLY A 105 -47.77 29.66 -4.27
C GLY A 105 -46.74 30.41 -5.16
N GLU A 106 -47.04 30.49 -6.46
CA GLU A 106 -46.38 31.28 -7.53
C GLU A 106 -44.98 30.85 -8.05
N ALA A 107 -44.67 31.27 -9.28
CA ALA A 107 -43.65 30.67 -10.14
C ALA A 107 -42.39 31.51 -10.35
N GLU A 108 -41.28 30.84 -10.69
CA GLU A 108 -40.30 31.35 -11.66
C GLU A 108 -39.75 30.20 -12.51
N SER A 109 -39.37 30.49 -13.76
CA SER A 109 -38.97 29.50 -14.78
C SER A 109 -37.49 29.63 -15.10
N THR A 110 -36.77 28.50 -15.19
CA THR A 110 -35.48 28.45 -15.90
C THR A 110 -35.29 27.06 -16.48
N ASP A 111 -35.04 26.98 -17.78
CA ASP A 111 -34.62 25.74 -18.42
C ASP A 111 -33.23 25.33 -17.90
N VAL A 112 -33.15 24.15 -17.30
CA VAL A 112 -31.87 23.49 -17.03
C VAL A 112 -31.67 22.49 -18.16
N GLU A 113 -30.89 22.88 -19.16
CA GLU A 113 -30.36 21.94 -20.15
C GLU A 113 -29.44 20.97 -19.42
N GLU A 114 -29.95 19.78 -19.12
CA GLU A 114 -29.19 18.67 -18.56
C GLU A 114 -28.22 18.14 -19.63
N GLU A 115 -27.10 18.84 -19.82
CA GLU A 115 -25.96 18.34 -20.59
C GLU A 115 -25.41 17.09 -19.90
N THR A 116 -26.04 15.96 -20.22
CA THR A 116 -25.58 14.61 -19.92
C THR A 116 -24.27 14.42 -20.67
N SER A 117 -23.17 14.84 -20.05
CA SER A 117 -21.82 14.72 -20.58
C SER A 117 -21.57 13.25 -20.92
N ILE A 118 -21.49 12.94 -22.21
CA ILE A 118 -21.30 11.58 -22.70
C ILE A 118 -19.86 11.18 -22.39
N VAL A 119 -19.66 10.54 -21.24
CA VAL A 119 -18.35 10.02 -20.83
C VAL A 119 -17.98 8.89 -21.78
N SER A 120 -17.17 9.21 -22.78
CA SER A 120 -16.58 8.23 -23.67
C SER A 120 -15.49 7.47 -22.93
N ASP A 121 -15.77 6.22 -22.56
CA ASP A 121 -14.76 5.24 -22.13
C ASP A 121 -13.88 4.83 -23.33
N GLU A 122 -13.11 5.79 -23.85
CA GLU A 122 -12.05 5.52 -24.81
C GLU A 122 -10.91 4.79 -24.11
N GLU A 123 -10.58 3.60 -24.59
CA GLU A 123 -9.40 2.86 -24.16
C GLU A 123 -8.12 3.56 -24.63
N ILE A 124 -7.19 3.79 -23.71
CA ILE A 124 -5.91 4.47 -23.97
C ILE A 124 -4.76 3.52 -23.62
N THR A 125 -3.93 3.19 -24.60
CA THR A 125 -2.69 2.43 -24.38
C THR A 125 -1.53 3.37 -24.08
N ILE A 126 -0.82 3.13 -22.98
CA ILE A 126 0.45 3.78 -22.61
C ILE A 126 1.51 2.72 -22.28
N ASN A 127 2.77 3.15 -22.15
CA ASN A 127 3.78 2.33 -21.49
C ASN A 127 3.81 2.66 -19.99
N VAL A 128 3.75 1.63 -19.15
CA VAL A 128 4.08 1.72 -17.72
C VAL A 128 5.50 1.21 -17.50
N TYR A 129 6.26 1.82 -16.58
CA TYR A 129 7.70 1.58 -16.46
C TYR A 129 8.07 0.83 -15.17
N TYR A 130 8.88 -0.21 -15.33
CA TYR A 130 9.49 -1.00 -14.25
C TYR A 130 11.02 -0.89 -14.35
N ALA A 131 11.77 -1.19 -13.30
CA ALA A 131 13.24 -1.27 -13.41
C ALA A 131 13.68 -2.56 -14.14
N ASP A 132 14.82 -2.51 -14.82
CA ASP A 132 15.49 -3.71 -15.31
C ASP A 132 16.10 -4.55 -14.18
N SER A 133 16.45 -5.81 -14.48
CA SER A 133 17.04 -6.76 -13.52
C SER A 133 18.39 -6.32 -12.93
N THR A 134 19.01 -5.27 -13.48
CA THR A 134 20.23 -4.64 -12.99
C THR A 134 19.97 -3.40 -12.12
N ALA A 135 18.73 -2.90 -12.06
CA ALA A 135 18.36 -1.61 -11.47
C ALA A 135 19.22 -0.44 -12.01
N GLU A 136 19.50 -0.44 -13.31
CA GLU A 136 20.21 0.64 -14.00
C GLU A 136 19.25 1.49 -14.87
N TYR A 137 18.27 0.86 -15.51
CA TYR A 137 17.34 1.51 -16.44
C TYR A 137 15.88 1.12 -16.18
N LEU A 138 14.97 1.88 -16.80
CA LEU A 138 13.54 1.62 -16.87
C LEU A 138 13.17 0.94 -18.18
N LYS A 139 12.39 -0.14 -18.11
CA LYS A 139 11.77 -0.83 -19.25
C LYS A 139 10.26 -0.61 -19.23
N GLY A 140 9.69 -0.36 -20.42
CA GLY A 140 8.28 -0.02 -20.58
C GLY A 140 7.44 -1.20 -21.07
N GLU A 141 6.35 -1.52 -20.38
CA GLU A 141 5.34 -2.45 -20.86
C GLU A 141 4.08 -1.71 -21.31
N ALA A 142 3.56 -2.03 -22.49
CA ALA A 142 2.30 -1.48 -22.96
C ALA A 142 1.12 -2.01 -22.12
N LYS A 143 0.30 -1.11 -21.56
CA LYS A 143 -0.95 -1.41 -20.86
C LYS A 143 -2.07 -0.56 -21.45
N THR A 144 -3.24 -1.15 -21.65
CA THR A 144 -4.46 -0.44 -22.04
C THR A 144 -5.29 -0.12 -20.81
N LEU A 145 -5.75 1.12 -20.71
CA LEU A 145 -6.46 1.67 -19.56
C LEU A 145 -7.81 2.25 -20.03
N SER A 146 -8.88 2.03 -19.28
CA SER A 146 -10.16 2.70 -19.48
C SER A 146 -10.00 4.22 -19.29
N GLY A 147 -10.68 5.03 -20.11
CA GLY A 147 -10.58 6.49 -20.07
C GLY A 147 -10.98 7.07 -18.71
N SER A 148 -12.02 6.50 -18.08
CA SER A 148 -12.41 6.81 -16.71
C SER A 148 -11.34 6.36 -15.69
N GLY A 149 -10.77 7.31 -14.94
CA GLY A 149 -9.78 7.03 -13.89
C GLY A 149 -8.35 6.71 -14.37
N LYS A 150 -8.07 6.82 -15.68
CA LYS A 150 -6.82 6.38 -16.35
C LYS A 150 -5.50 6.70 -15.62
N TYR A 151 -5.36 7.87 -14.99
CA TYR A 151 -4.12 8.26 -14.30
C TYR A 151 -3.84 7.43 -13.03
N VAL A 152 -4.89 7.13 -12.25
CA VAL A 152 -4.79 6.22 -11.09
C VAL A 152 -4.59 4.78 -11.58
N GLY A 153 -5.30 4.41 -12.66
CA GLY A 153 -5.10 3.11 -13.34
C GLY A 153 -3.65 2.87 -13.76
N ALA A 154 -2.99 3.87 -14.34
CA ALA A 154 -1.59 3.79 -14.77
C ALA A 154 -0.63 3.45 -13.62
N ILE A 155 -0.75 4.15 -12.48
CA ILE A 155 0.08 3.86 -11.29
C ILE A 155 -0.31 2.49 -10.69
N PHE A 156 -1.58 2.12 -10.74
CA PHE A 156 -2.04 0.82 -10.26
C PHE A 156 -1.49 -0.36 -11.10
N GLU A 157 -1.35 -0.23 -12.43
CA GLU A 157 -0.65 -1.22 -13.25
C GLU A 157 0.83 -1.36 -12.87
N MET A 158 1.51 -0.27 -12.50
CA MET A 158 2.91 -0.30 -12.03
C MET A 158 3.09 -1.06 -10.70
N MET A 159 2.02 -1.21 -9.91
CA MET A 159 2.03 -1.97 -8.65
C MET A 159 1.77 -3.48 -8.84
N LYS A 160 1.28 -3.89 -10.01
CA LYS A 160 1.11 -5.31 -10.37
C LYS A 160 2.44 -5.93 -10.77
N GLU A 161 2.46 -7.27 -10.88
CA GLU A 161 3.57 -7.95 -11.51
C GLU A 161 3.72 -7.54 -12.98
N PRO A 162 4.97 -7.32 -13.47
CA PRO A 162 5.25 -7.17 -14.88
C PRO A 162 4.96 -8.48 -15.66
N ILE A 163 4.78 -8.36 -16.97
CA ILE A 163 4.67 -9.48 -17.91
C ILE A 163 6.03 -10.16 -18.09
N ASP A 164 7.11 -9.37 -18.18
CA ASP A 164 8.49 -9.84 -18.08
C ASP A 164 8.89 -9.95 -16.60
N SER A 165 8.91 -11.17 -16.07
CA SER A 165 9.27 -11.47 -14.68
C SER A 165 10.75 -11.27 -14.34
N SER A 166 11.58 -10.77 -15.26
CA SER A 166 12.90 -10.23 -14.95
C SER A 166 12.89 -8.74 -14.57
N LEU A 167 11.78 -8.03 -14.78
CA LEU A 167 11.61 -6.63 -14.38
C LEU A 167 11.25 -6.51 -12.90
N ILE A 168 11.60 -5.37 -12.31
CA ILE A 168 11.44 -5.10 -10.88
C ILE A 168 10.42 -3.97 -10.71
N LYS A 169 9.29 -4.27 -10.04
CA LYS A 169 8.35 -3.24 -9.59
C LYS A 169 8.95 -2.45 -8.42
N LEU A 170 8.90 -1.12 -8.53
CA LEU A 170 9.60 -0.22 -7.63
C LEU A 170 8.69 0.34 -6.52
N ILE A 171 7.39 0.51 -6.82
CA ILE A 171 6.40 1.02 -5.88
C ILE A 171 6.12 -0.05 -4.81
N PRO A 172 6.21 0.26 -3.50
CA PRO A 172 5.87 -0.69 -2.44
C PRO A 172 4.42 -1.16 -2.52
N GLU A 173 4.17 -2.45 -2.36
CA GLU A 173 2.80 -3.03 -2.33
C GLU A 173 1.91 -2.44 -1.23
N THR A 174 2.52 -1.90 -0.18
CA THR A 174 1.88 -1.20 0.94
C THR A 174 1.44 0.23 0.62
N THR A 175 1.87 0.79 -0.52
CA THR A 175 1.48 2.12 -0.99
C THR A 175 -0.02 2.17 -1.27
N LYS A 176 -0.67 3.27 -0.89
CA LYS A 176 -2.00 3.63 -1.39
C LYS A 176 -1.86 4.79 -2.34
N ILE A 177 -2.65 4.79 -3.41
CA ILE A 177 -2.83 5.97 -4.26
C ILE A 177 -4.00 6.75 -3.66
N ASN A 178 -3.71 7.90 -3.06
CA ASN A 178 -4.72 8.80 -2.51
C ASN A 178 -5.43 9.56 -3.63
N GLY A 179 -4.69 9.92 -4.70
CA GLY A 179 -5.26 10.41 -5.94
C GLY A 179 -4.21 10.87 -6.96
N VAL A 180 -4.66 11.14 -8.18
CA VAL A 180 -3.89 11.87 -9.19
C VAL A 180 -4.77 12.96 -9.79
N LYS A 181 -4.30 14.20 -9.77
CA LYS A 181 -4.95 15.36 -10.43
C LYS A 181 -4.05 15.87 -11.55
N VAL A 182 -4.62 16.39 -12.63
CA VAL A 182 -3.85 17.02 -13.71
C VAL A 182 -4.29 18.47 -13.83
N GLU A 183 -3.37 19.39 -13.60
CA GLU A 183 -3.57 20.83 -13.59
C GLU A 183 -2.46 21.48 -14.43
N ASP A 184 -2.82 22.28 -15.44
CA ASP A 184 -1.89 22.94 -16.39
C ASP A 184 -0.81 22.01 -17.00
N GLY A 185 -1.17 20.74 -17.22
CA GLY A 185 -0.29 19.71 -17.76
C GLY A 185 0.72 19.12 -16.77
N THR A 186 0.57 19.41 -15.47
CA THR A 186 1.33 18.81 -14.37
C THR A 186 0.46 17.80 -13.63
N ALA A 187 0.94 16.57 -13.46
CA ALA A 187 0.26 15.53 -12.70
C ALA A 187 0.65 15.57 -11.22
N LYS A 188 -0.27 16.00 -10.35
CA LYS A 188 -0.11 16.01 -8.89
C LYS A 188 -0.50 14.65 -8.34
N VAL A 189 0.49 13.89 -7.88
CA VAL A 189 0.37 12.49 -7.44
C VAL A 189 0.42 12.44 -5.92
N ASP A 190 -0.69 12.05 -5.28
CA ASP A 190 -0.82 11.92 -3.83
C ASP A 190 -0.83 10.43 -3.45
N LEU A 191 0.12 10.02 -2.61
CA LEU A 191 0.36 8.65 -2.18
C LEU A 191 0.43 8.55 -0.66
N SER A 192 0.19 7.38 -0.08
CA SER A 192 0.38 7.20 1.37
C SER A 192 1.87 7.19 1.76
N GLN A 193 2.15 7.55 3.01
CA GLN A 193 3.47 7.55 3.64
C GLN A 193 4.28 6.23 3.45
N ASN A 194 3.61 5.11 3.19
CA ASN A 194 4.22 3.82 2.81
C ASN A 194 5.11 3.91 1.57
N PHE A 195 4.79 4.76 0.58
CA PHE A 195 5.62 5.01 -0.60
C PHE A 195 7.04 5.44 -0.23
N VAL A 196 7.17 6.26 0.82
CA VAL A 196 8.47 6.72 1.32
C VAL A 196 9.09 5.68 2.25
N ASN A 197 8.30 5.09 3.15
CA ASN A 197 8.81 4.27 4.25
C ASN A 197 9.24 2.86 3.84
N ASP A 198 8.52 2.23 2.91
CA ASP A 198 8.63 0.79 2.62
C ASP A 198 9.38 0.49 1.31
N ARG A 199 10.00 1.52 0.71
CA ARG A 199 10.73 1.44 -0.58
C ARG A 199 12.13 0.85 -0.47
N PHE A 200 12.69 0.47 -1.61
CA PHE A 200 14.11 0.17 -1.75
C PHE A 200 14.95 1.45 -1.54
N ILE A 201 15.70 1.53 -0.44
CA ILE A 201 16.49 2.71 -0.07
C ILE A 201 17.87 2.67 -0.74
N SER A 202 18.05 3.44 -1.81
CA SER A 202 19.33 3.72 -2.46
C SER A 202 19.13 4.93 -3.39
N ASP A 203 20.18 5.75 -3.58
CA ASP A 203 20.11 6.93 -4.47
C ASP A 203 19.63 6.56 -5.89
N VAL A 204 20.04 5.38 -6.38
CA VAL A 204 19.66 4.87 -7.70
C VAL A 204 18.21 4.39 -7.74
N THR A 205 17.74 3.69 -6.70
CA THR A 205 16.35 3.19 -6.67
C THR A 205 15.35 4.31 -6.36
N ASP A 206 15.74 5.35 -5.62
CA ASP A 206 14.93 6.56 -5.43
C ASP A 206 14.73 7.30 -6.76
N ILE A 207 15.79 7.46 -7.55
CA ILE A 207 15.73 8.01 -8.91
C ILE A 207 14.83 7.16 -9.81
N LEU A 208 15.05 5.84 -9.87
CA LEU A 208 14.25 4.96 -10.73
C LEU A 208 12.79 4.91 -10.28
N LEU A 209 12.50 4.87 -8.98
CA LEU A 209 11.14 4.87 -8.42
C LEU A 209 10.37 6.11 -8.89
N VAL A 210 10.93 7.29 -8.65
CA VAL A 210 10.28 8.55 -9.03
C VAL A 210 10.13 8.67 -10.54
N TYR A 211 11.21 8.45 -11.31
CA TYR A 211 11.13 8.56 -12.77
C TYR A 211 10.34 7.44 -13.44
N SER A 212 10.09 6.30 -12.79
CA SER A 212 9.12 5.31 -13.29
C SER A 212 7.71 5.88 -13.35
N ILE A 213 7.30 6.65 -12.32
CA ILE A 213 5.99 7.30 -12.27
C ILE A 213 5.96 8.48 -13.25
N VAL A 214 6.98 9.34 -13.26
CA VAL A 214 7.08 10.47 -14.22
C VAL A 214 7.05 9.97 -15.67
N ASN A 215 7.82 8.94 -16.02
CA ASN A 215 7.87 8.41 -17.39
C ASN A 215 6.60 7.63 -17.78
N THR A 216 5.84 7.09 -16.81
CA THR A 216 4.53 6.50 -17.06
C THR A 216 3.47 7.57 -17.31
N LEU A 217 3.37 8.57 -16.42
CA LEU A 217 2.35 9.62 -16.51
C LEU A 217 2.58 10.55 -17.71
N THR A 218 3.82 10.89 -18.05
CA THR A 218 4.17 11.60 -19.31
C THR A 218 4.04 10.74 -20.57
N GLY A 219 3.43 9.54 -20.47
CA GLY A 219 2.89 8.79 -21.61
C GLY A 219 1.51 9.30 -22.06
N PHE A 220 0.77 10.00 -21.19
CA PHE A 220 -0.45 10.72 -21.56
C PHE A 220 -0.05 12.06 -22.21
N LYS A 221 -0.67 12.40 -23.36
CA LYS A 221 -0.29 13.55 -24.20
C LYS A 221 -0.56 14.89 -23.53
N GLU A 222 -1.46 14.89 -22.55
CA GLU A 222 -1.86 16.03 -21.74
C GLU A 222 -0.99 16.24 -20.48
N ILE A 223 -0.03 15.34 -20.18
CA ILE A 223 0.87 15.43 -19.02
C ILE A 223 2.32 15.65 -19.49
N ASN A 224 2.90 16.78 -19.10
CA ASN A 224 4.29 17.16 -19.39
C ASN A 224 5.25 16.86 -18.22
N SER A 225 4.73 16.90 -16.99
CA SER A 225 5.49 16.77 -15.74
C SER A 225 4.65 16.14 -14.62
N ALA A 226 5.28 15.81 -13.49
CA ALA A 226 4.57 15.40 -12.27
C ALA A 226 5.16 16.02 -11.00
N GLU A 227 4.31 16.25 -10.00
CA GLU A 227 4.64 16.64 -8.62
C GLU A 227 4.19 15.55 -7.65
N PHE A 228 4.92 15.38 -6.54
CA PHE A 228 4.67 14.32 -5.56
C PHE A 228 4.17 14.89 -4.23
N TYR A 229 3.17 14.22 -3.67
CA TYR A 229 2.53 14.53 -2.40
C TYR A 229 2.41 13.24 -1.56
N ILE A 230 2.53 13.39 -0.24
CA ILE A 230 2.37 12.31 0.74
C ILE A 230 1.26 12.67 1.71
N ASP A 231 0.18 11.89 1.67
CA ASP A 231 -1.03 12.10 2.49
C ASP A 231 -1.51 13.57 2.49
N GLY A 232 -1.42 14.22 1.33
CA GLY A 232 -1.80 15.62 1.07
C GLY A 232 -0.71 16.69 1.24
N GLU A 233 0.43 16.40 1.88
CA GLU A 233 1.55 17.35 2.01
C GLU A 233 2.54 17.21 0.83
N LYS A 234 3.16 18.31 0.36
CA LYS A 234 4.11 18.24 -0.77
C LYS A 234 5.40 17.53 -0.33
N LEU A 235 5.91 16.63 -1.17
CA LEU A 235 7.15 15.91 -0.92
C LEU A 235 8.29 16.59 -1.67
N ASP A 236 9.04 17.47 -1.00
CA ASP A 236 10.12 18.26 -1.63
C ASP A 236 11.42 17.46 -1.83
N ILE A 237 11.65 16.36 -1.10
CA ILE A 237 12.87 15.54 -1.19
C ILE A 237 12.54 14.05 -0.97
N LEU A 238 13.10 13.16 -1.81
CA LEU A 238 13.16 11.72 -1.57
C LEU A 238 14.62 11.24 -1.55
N GLY A 239 15.14 10.93 -0.36
CA GLY A 239 16.53 10.49 -0.19
C GLY A 239 17.52 11.63 -0.48
N GLN A 240 18.18 11.58 -1.64
CA GLN A 240 19.00 12.67 -2.19
C GLN A 240 18.40 13.31 -3.46
N LEU A 241 17.22 12.86 -3.90
CA LEU A 241 16.52 13.42 -5.06
C LEU A 241 15.67 14.62 -4.64
N ASP A 242 15.91 15.75 -5.29
CA ASP A 242 15.12 16.97 -5.23
C ASP A 242 13.80 16.80 -6.01
N LEU A 243 12.69 17.19 -5.37
CA LEU A 243 11.31 17.10 -5.83
C LEU A 243 10.53 18.41 -5.60
N GLU A 244 11.21 19.51 -5.20
CA GLU A 244 10.57 20.80 -4.92
C GLU A 244 9.90 21.39 -6.18
N GLU A 245 10.45 21.13 -7.36
CA GLU A 245 9.94 21.57 -8.66
C GLU A 245 9.34 20.40 -9.48
N PRO A 246 8.35 20.65 -10.38
CA PRO A 246 7.73 19.61 -11.20
C PRO A 246 8.74 18.84 -12.05
N LEU A 247 8.71 17.50 -11.97
CA LEU A 247 9.64 16.64 -12.68
C LEU A 247 9.17 16.31 -14.08
N PHE A 248 10.06 16.50 -15.07
CA PHE A 248 9.83 16.21 -16.48
C PHE A 248 10.34 14.83 -16.90
N ARG A 249 9.82 14.32 -18.01
CA ARG A 249 10.18 13.02 -18.60
C ARG A 249 11.70 12.86 -18.77
N ARG A 250 12.25 11.75 -18.29
CA ARG A 250 13.65 11.34 -18.49
C ARG A 250 13.75 10.12 -19.39
N SER A 251 13.80 10.37 -20.70
CA SER A 251 14.03 9.34 -21.72
C SER A 251 15.44 8.74 -21.67
N ASP A 252 16.40 9.39 -21.02
CA ASP A 252 17.77 8.87 -20.84
C ASP A 252 17.86 7.73 -19.82
N LEU A 253 16.83 7.55 -18.99
CA LEU A 253 16.66 6.41 -18.09
C LEU A 253 15.89 5.25 -18.74
N ILE A 254 15.37 5.39 -19.97
CA ILE A 254 14.55 4.38 -20.65
C ILE A 254 15.40 3.52 -21.59
N LYS A 255 15.11 2.22 -21.65
CA LYS A 255 15.82 1.24 -22.46
C LYS A 255 14.88 0.19 -23.03
N ASP A 256 15.17 -0.27 -24.25
CA ASP A 256 14.43 -1.33 -24.95
C ASP A 256 14.79 -2.73 -24.44
#